data_AF-A0A6P2HGF1-F1
#
_entry.id   AF-A0A6P2HGF1-F1
#
_cell.length_a   1.000
_cell.length_b   1.000
_cell.length_c   1.000
_cell.angle_alpha   90.00
_cell.angle_beta   90.00
_cell.angle_gamma   90.00
#
_symmetry.space_group_name_H-M   'P 1'
#
loop_
_entity.id
_entity.type
_entity.pdbx_description
1 polymer ?
#
loop_
_entity_poly.entity_id
_entity_poly.type
_entity_poly.pdbx_seq_one_letter_code
_entity_poly.pdbx_strand_id
1 'polypeptide(L)'
;MGRVALVKNGTVENVIVLDANAPAFEPDDGSQLVALPEDSLVGPGWARSGDNWTAPPAPAPVATQPVDPVEKLRVFLIANPDVAELVGADPGGATASGG
;
A
#
# COMPACT_ATOMS: atom_id res chain seq x y z
N MET A 1 14.22 20.66 4.80
CA MET A 1 13.26 19.68 5.34
C MET A 1 14.07 18.52 5.90
N GLY A 2 13.72 17.99 7.07
CA GLY A 2 14.43 16.89 7.71
C GLY A 2 13.48 15.76 8.09
N ARG A 3 13.89 14.51 7.87
CA ARG A 3 13.13 13.34 8.31
C ARG A 3 13.48 13.04 9.75
N VAL A 4 12.49 12.82 10.60
CA VAL A 4 12.69 12.38 11.98
C VAL A 4 11.80 11.17 12.28
N ALA A 5 12.34 10.21 13.04
CA ALA A 5 11.60 9.09 13.58
C ALA A 5 10.96 9.49 14.92
N LEU A 6 9.67 9.23 15.07
CA LEU A 6 8.98 9.27 16.35
C LEU A 6 9.12 7.90 17.02
N VAL A 7 9.90 7.84 18.10
CA VAL A 7 10.22 6.61 18.82
C VAL A 7 9.50 6.60 20.16
N LYS A 8 8.74 5.56 20.44
CA LYS A 8 8.07 5.34 21.73
C LYS A 8 8.40 3.94 22.24
N ASN A 9 8.80 3.83 23.51
CA ASN A 9 9.21 2.56 24.12
C ASN A 9 10.27 1.79 23.28
N GLY A 10 11.20 2.51 22.66
CA GLY A 10 12.26 1.92 21.82
C GLY A 10 11.80 1.43 20.45
N THR A 11 10.57 1.72 20.01
CA THR A 11 10.05 1.37 18.68
C THR A 11 9.64 2.61 17.92
N VAL A 12 9.90 2.65 16.61
CA VAL A 12 9.44 3.72 15.73
C VAL A 12 7.94 3.57 15.51
N GLU A 13 7.16 4.53 15.98
CA GLU A 13 5.72 4.59 15.71
C GLU A 13 5.43 5.24 14.35
N ASN A 14 6.19 6.28 14.00
CA ASN A 14 6.01 7.00 12.74
C ASN A 14 7.31 7.66 12.26
N VAL A 15 7.36 8.05 10.98
CA VAL A 15 8.40 8.91 10.43
C VAL A 15 7.74 10.16 9.87
N ILE A 16 8.13 11.31 10.40
CA ILE A 16 7.58 12.61 10.03
C ILE A 16 8.62 13.44 9.29
N VAL A 17 8.15 14.31 8.40
CA VAL A 17 8.99 15.28 7.70
C VAL A 17 8.76 16.64 8.34
N LEU A 18 9.81 17.21 8.93
CA LEU A 18 9.77 18.54 9.51
C LEU A 18 10.32 19.56 8.52
N ASP A 19 9.52 20.57 8.22
CA ASP A 19 9.98 21.79 7.56
C ASP A 19 10.67 22.68 8.59
N ALA A 20 11.75 23.37 8.19
CA ALA A 20 12.46 24.32 9.05
C ALA A 20 11.60 25.56 9.40
N ASN A 21 10.55 25.82 8.62
CA ASN A 21 9.62 26.93 8.81
C ASN A 21 8.31 26.52 9.50
N ALA A 22 8.12 25.23 9.79
CA ALA A 22 6.94 24.74 10.48
C ALA A 22 7.03 25.04 11.99
N PRO A 23 5.88 25.17 12.70
CA PRO A 23 5.86 25.19 14.15
C PRO A 23 6.59 23.97 14.73
N ALA A 24 7.21 24.15 15.90
CA ALA A 24 7.85 23.05 16.61
C ALA A 24 6.82 21.94 16.86
N PHE A 25 7.15 20.71 16.45
CA PHE A 25 6.37 19.53 16.77
C PHE A 25 6.83 18.99 18.13
N GLU A 26 5.93 19.00 19.12
CA GLU A 26 6.17 18.40 20.42
C GLU A 26 5.57 16.99 20.43
N PRO A 27 6.38 15.94 20.65
CA PRO A 27 5.87 14.58 20.72
C PRO A 27 5.18 14.33 22.08
N ASP A 28 4.24 13.39 22.11
CA ASP A 28 3.56 12.99 23.35
C ASP A 28 4.55 12.46 24.42
N ASP A 29 4.15 12.53 25.68
CA ASP A 29 4.94 12.01 26.81
C ASP A 29 5.43 10.57 26.56
N GLY A 30 6.73 10.36 26.78
CA GLY A 30 7.41 9.07 26.55
C GLY A 30 7.82 8.80 25.10
N SER A 31 7.57 9.75 24.19
CA SER A 31 7.99 9.67 22.80
C SER A 31 9.19 10.58 22.53
N GLN A 32 10.03 10.20 21.57
CA GLN A 32 11.30 10.86 21.26
C GLN A 32 11.40 11.10 19.76
N LEU A 33 11.83 12.29 19.37
CA LEU A 33 12.15 12.58 17.98
C LEU A 33 13.63 12.30 17.74
N VAL A 34 13.93 11.53 16.70
CA VAL A 34 15.31 11.33 16.29
C VAL A 34 15.51 11.59 14.82
N ALA A 35 16.48 12.47 14.52
CA ALA A 35 16.85 12.79 13.15
C ALA A 35 17.33 11.55 12.39
N LEU A 36 16.80 11.41 11.17
CA LEU A 36 17.20 10.40 10.22
C LEU A 36 17.97 11.06 9.07
N PRO A 37 19.06 10.44 8.57
CA PRO A 37 19.64 10.79 7.29
C PRO A 37 18.60 10.75 6.17
N GLU A 38 18.80 11.53 5.11
CA GLU A 38 17.84 11.59 3.98
C GLU A 38 17.61 10.20 3.36
N ASP A 39 18.67 9.41 3.20
CA ASP A 39 18.67 8.06 2.63
C ASP A 39 18.32 6.94 3.63
N SER A 40 17.87 7.29 4.85
CA SER A 40 17.55 6.28 5.86
C SER A 40 16.34 5.43 5.45
N LEU A 41 16.48 4.11 5.59
CA LEU A 41 15.43 3.12 5.40
C LEU A 41 14.56 2.89 6.65
N VAL A 42 14.87 3.58 7.76
CA VAL A 42 14.10 3.47 9.00
C VAL A 42 12.67 3.90 8.75
N GLY A 43 11.74 3.06 9.21
CA GLY A 43 10.30 3.27 9.11
C GLY A 43 9.56 2.78 10.35
N PRO A 44 8.22 2.82 10.34
CA PRO A 44 7.41 2.28 11.43
C PRO A 44 7.74 0.81 11.74
N GLY A 45 7.70 0.46 13.03
CA GLY A 45 7.99 -0.89 13.53
C GLY A 45 9.48 -1.22 13.70
N TRP A 46 10.39 -0.34 13.27
CA TRP A 46 11.82 -0.50 13.56
C TRP A 46 12.09 -0.31 15.04
N ALA A 47 12.96 -1.15 15.62
CA ALA A 47 13.41 -0.99 17.00
C ALA A 47 14.68 -0.12 17.05
N ARG A 48 14.80 0.67 18.10
CA ARG A 48 15.98 1.48 18.41
C ARG A 48 16.61 1.02 19.71
N SER A 49 17.90 0.69 19.67
CA SER A 49 18.69 0.36 20.85
C SER A 49 19.97 1.21 20.87
N GLY A 50 19.95 2.28 21.67
CA GLY A 50 20.99 3.32 21.62
C GLY A 50 20.99 4.04 20.26
N ASP A 51 22.09 3.90 19.52
CA ASP A 51 22.24 4.42 18.16
C ASP A 51 21.99 3.38 17.06
N ASN A 52 21.72 2.13 17.43
CA ASN A 52 21.48 1.05 16.47
C ASN A 52 19.99 0.92 16.13
N TRP A 53 19.74 0.58 14.87
CA TRP A 53 18.41 0.34 14.31
C TRP A 53 18.25 -1.12 13.90
N THR A 54 17.15 -1.73 14.31
CA THR A 54 16.81 -3.12 13.94
C THR A 54 15.50 -3.12 13.16
N ALA A 55 15.52 -3.67 11.95
CA ALA A 55 14.34 -3.78 11.11
C ALA A 55 13.28 -4.70 11.75
N PRO A 56 11.98 -4.42 11.54
CA PRO A 56 10.93 -5.32 11.97
C PRO A 56 11.03 -6.67 11.23
N PRO A 57 10.47 -7.75 11.79
CA PRO A 57 10.34 -9.01 11.07
C PRO A 57 9.53 -8.81 9.79
N ALA A 58 9.90 -9.53 8.73
CA ALA A 58 9.13 -9.54 7.50
C ALA A 58 7.69 -10.01 7.78
N PRO A 59 6.67 -9.38 7.18
CA PRO A 59 5.30 -9.84 7.32
C PRO A 59 5.19 -11.28 6.79
N ALA A 60 4.26 -12.04 7.37
CA ALA A 60 3.96 -13.36 6.86
C ALA A 60 3.54 -13.27 5.38
N PRO A 61 3.95 -14.22 4.52
CA PRO A 61 3.47 -14.27 3.16
C PRO A 61 1.95 -14.33 3.17
N VAL A 62 1.32 -13.44 2.40
CA VAL A 62 -0.13 -13.52 2.19
C VAL A 62 -0.42 -14.83 1.49
N ALA A 63 -1.30 -15.64 2.08
CA ALA A 63 -1.74 -16.86 1.43
C ALA A 63 -2.46 -16.47 0.13
N THR A 64 -1.87 -16.82 -1.00
CA THR A 64 -2.54 -16.68 -2.30
C THR A 64 -3.66 -17.70 -2.34
N GLN A 65 -4.89 -17.28 -2.08
CA GLN A 65 -6.03 -18.16 -2.32
C GLN A 65 -6.15 -18.36 -3.84
N PRO A 66 -6.27 -19.61 -4.32
CA PRO A 66 -6.56 -19.85 -5.73
C PRO A 66 -7.88 -19.15 -6.04
N VAL A 67 -7.81 -18.11 -6.86
CA VAL A 67 -9.03 -17.44 -7.28
C VAL A 67 -9.58 -18.24 -8.44
N ASP A 68 -10.79 -18.76 -8.28
CA ASP A 68 -11.49 -19.45 -9.37
C ASP A 68 -11.73 -18.43 -10.50
N PRO A 69 -11.09 -18.61 -11.67
CA PRO A 69 -11.21 -17.65 -12.77
C PRO A 69 -12.64 -17.54 -13.30
N VAL A 70 -13.45 -18.60 -13.17
CA VAL A 70 -14.86 -18.61 -13.61
C VAL A 70 -15.70 -17.73 -12.68
N GLU A 71 -15.54 -17.86 -11.37
CA GLU A 71 -16.26 -17.02 -10.41
C GLU A 71 -15.79 -15.55 -10.49
N LYS A 72 -14.49 -15.31 -10.71
CA LYS A 72 -13.96 -13.97 -10.95
C LYS A 72 -14.57 -13.32 -12.18
N LEU A 73 -14.67 -14.07 -13.28
CA LEU A 73 -15.29 -13.61 -14.52
C LEU A 73 -16.79 -13.35 -14.34
N ARG A 74 -17.51 -14.23 -13.63
CA ARG A 74 -18.93 -14.04 -13.31
C ARG A 74 -19.16 -12.76 -12.52
N VAL A 75 -18.44 -12.55 -11.42
CA VAL A 75 -18.55 -11.33 -10.60
C VAL A 75 -18.23 -10.09 -11.42
N PHE A 76 -17.19 -10.15 -12.26
CA PHE A 76 -16.81 -9.05 -13.14
C PHE A 76 -17.92 -8.70 -14.15
N LEU A 77 -18.54 -9.69 -14.80
CA LEU A 77 -19.62 -9.46 -15.77
C LEU A 77 -20.90 -8.95 -15.10
N ILE A 78 -21.20 -9.38 -13.88
CA ILE A 78 -22.33 -8.84 -13.09
C ILE A 78 -22.07 -7.36 -12.74
N ALA A 79 -20.84 -7.02 -12.36
CA ALA A 79 -20.47 -5.65 -12.01
C ALA A 79 -20.32 -4.72 -13.23
N ASN A 80 -20.16 -5.28 -14.44
CA ASN A 80 -19.95 -4.55 -15.68
C ASN A 80 -20.92 -5.06 -16.77
N PRO A 81 -22.22 -4.68 -16.71
CA PRO A 81 -23.24 -5.21 -17.62
C PRO A 81 -22.97 -4.91 -19.10
N ASP A 82 -22.36 -3.76 -19.40
CA ASP A 82 -22.03 -3.34 -20.77
C ASP A 82 -21.01 -4.30 -21.44
N VAL A 83 -20.15 -4.93 -20.63
CA VAL A 83 -19.16 -5.92 -21.12
C VAL A 83 -19.84 -7.26 -21.41
N ALA A 84 -20.88 -7.62 -20.65
CA ALA A 84 -21.64 -8.85 -20.89
C ALA A 84 -22.41 -8.81 -22.21
N GLU A 85 -22.93 -7.65 -22.60
CA GLU A 85 -23.61 -7.46 -23.88
C GLU A 85 -22.68 -7.67 -25.09
N LEU A 86 -21.41 -7.24 -24.97
CA LEU A 86 -20.39 -7.42 -26.01
C LEU A 86 -19.97 -8.88 -26.22
N VAL A 87 -20.05 -9.71 -25.17
CA VAL A 87 -19.70 -11.14 -25.20
C VAL A 87 -20.89 -12.00 -25.67
N GLY A 88 -22.12 -11.52 -25.51
CA GLY A 88 -23.35 -12.18 -25.95
C GLY A 88 -23.78 -11.90 -27.40
N ALA A 89 -23.08 -11.02 -28.12
CA ALA A 89 -23.38 -10.72 -29.52
C ALA A 89 -22.94 -11.88 -30.45
N ASP A 90 -23.92 -12.61 -30.98
CA ASP A 90 -23.75 -13.63 -32.01
C ASP A 90 -23.11 -13.01 -33.28
N PRO A 91 -22.04 -13.58 -33.87
CA PRO A 91 -21.45 -13.06 -35.11
C PRO A 91 -22.30 -13.35 -36.37
N GLY A 92 -23.49 -13.95 -36.24
CA GLY A 92 -24.37 -14.32 -37.33
C GLY A 92 -25.20 -13.15 -37.90
N GLY A 93 -24.58 -12.35 -38.76
CA GLY A 93 -25.27 -11.26 -39.46
C GLY A 93 -24.70 -10.90 -40.83
N ALA A 94 -24.04 -11.83 -41.53
CA ALA A 94 -23.63 -11.64 -42.91
C ALA A 94 -24.66 -12.24 -43.88
N THR A 95 -25.76 -11.53 -44.16
CA THR A 95 -26.60 -11.83 -45.33
C THR A 95 -25.98 -11.15 -46.56
N ALA A 96 -25.19 -11.90 -47.30
CA ALA A 96 -24.87 -11.58 -48.67
C ALA A 96 -26.08 -11.91 -49.55
N SER A 97 -26.67 -10.91 -50.20
CA SER A 97 -27.58 -11.10 -51.34
C SER A 97 -27.09 -10.22 -52.49
N GLY A 98 -26.29 -10.82 -53.35
CA GLY A 98 -26.05 -10.39 -54.73
C GLY A 98 -26.69 -11.41 -55.67
N GLY A 99 -27.39 -10.93 -56.70
CA GLY A 99 -28.05 -11.73 -57.72
C GLY A 99 -29.28 -11.04 -58.28
#